data_AF-A0A7J4IP08-F1
#
_entry.id   AF-A0A7J4IP08-F1
#
_cell.length_a   1.000
_cell.length_b   1.000
_cell.length_c   1.000
_cell.angle_alpha   90.00
_cell.angle_beta   90.00
_cell.angle_gamma   90.00
#
_symmetry.space_group_name_H-M   'P 1'
#
loop_
_entity.id
_entity.type
_entity.pdbx_description
1 polymer ?
#
loop_
_entity_poly.entity_id
_entity_poly.type
_entity_poly.pdbx_seq_one_letter_code
_entity_poly.pdbx_strand_id
1 'polypeptide(L)'
;MHKAMRALSVSLILILSSLAGCLADDEIVTSDVELDDENYGTVMVSTYHVGQLVSAVAGDSITIEYMSQDNIPVHDYEPSASDLIRLQQADIFFYHGLNLEPWVESTLSSLGDDAPPSYMTHAMPTGESALDYESMLVSNLCELMIDGPFESTTLGMISEDEHDDHDDEMTPELLLELFDSNNDSYLSWDELWDGWNSNDDDHDDDHDDDHDDDH
;
A
#
# COMPACT_ATOMS: atom_id res chain seq x y z
N MET A 1 -45.10 -53.86 -51.31
CA MET A 1 -45.18 -52.39 -51.25
C MET A 1 -45.56 -51.87 -49.86
N HIS A 2 -46.64 -52.33 -49.21
CA HIS A 2 -47.06 -51.82 -47.89
C HIS A 2 -46.05 -51.97 -46.73
N LYS A 3 -45.24 -53.05 -46.70
CA LYS A 3 -44.22 -53.25 -45.66
C LYS A 3 -43.02 -52.30 -45.81
N ALA A 4 -42.57 -52.10 -47.05
CA ALA A 4 -41.51 -51.14 -47.37
C ALA A 4 -41.97 -49.70 -47.14
N MET A 5 -43.23 -49.39 -47.47
CA MET A 5 -43.81 -48.06 -47.24
C MET A 5 -43.94 -47.75 -45.74
N ARG A 6 -44.31 -48.74 -44.91
CA ARG A 6 -44.33 -48.61 -43.44
C ARG A 6 -42.94 -48.44 -42.84
N ALA A 7 -41.94 -49.16 -43.33
CA ALA A 7 -40.55 -49.01 -42.88
C ALA A 7 -40.00 -47.61 -43.20
N LEU A 8 -40.33 -47.08 -44.38
CA LEU A 8 -39.92 -45.75 -44.80
C LEU A 8 -40.60 -44.64 -43.98
N SER A 9 -41.87 -44.82 -43.61
CA SER A 9 -42.58 -43.90 -42.71
C SER A 9 -41.99 -43.89 -41.30
N VAL A 10 -41.63 -45.05 -40.74
CA VAL A 10 -41.04 -45.14 -39.39
C VAL A 10 -39.63 -44.52 -39.36
N SER A 11 -38.83 -44.74 -40.40
CA SER A 11 -37.50 -44.12 -40.52
C SER A 11 -37.59 -42.60 -40.65
N LEU A 12 -38.58 -42.08 -41.39
CA LEU A 12 -38.78 -40.64 -41.54
C LEU A 12 -39.20 -39.98 -40.22
N ILE A 13 -40.06 -40.63 -39.44
CA ILE A 13 -40.48 -40.16 -38.11
C ILE A 13 -39.30 -40.14 -37.14
N LEU A 14 -38.45 -41.17 -37.13
CA LEU A 14 -37.24 -41.20 -36.27
C LEU A 14 -36.24 -40.09 -36.62
N ILE A 15 -36.07 -39.78 -37.90
CA ILE A 15 -35.18 -38.69 -38.35
C ILE A 15 -35.77 -37.33 -37.96
N LEU A 16 -37.07 -37.11 -38.14
CA LEU A 16 -37.75 -35.86 -37.75
C LEU A 16 -37.76 -35.64 -36.22
N SER A 17 -37.90 -36.71 -35.42
CA SER A 17 -37.78 -36.64 -33.95
C SER A 17 -36.37 -36.28 -33.48
N SER A 18 -35.33 -36.58 -34.27
CA SER A 18 -33.95 -36.21 -33.96
C SER A 18 -33.68 -34.71 -34.20
N LEU A 19 -34.49 -34.04 -35.03
CA LEU A 19 -34.33 -32.62 -35.37
C LEU A 19 -35.05 -31.69 -34.38
N ALA A 20 -36.11 -32.17 -33.71
CA ALA A 20 -36.85 -31.42 -32.69
C ALA A 20 -36.06 -31.21 -31.38
N GLY A 21 -34.94 -31.93 -31.18
CA GLY A 21 -34.05 -31.73 -30.03
C GLY A 21 -33.02 -30.62 -30.19
N CYS A 22 -32.82 -30.08 -31.41
CA CYS A 22 -31.83 -29.02 -31.69
C CYS A 22 -32.48 -27.63 -31.85
N LEU A 23 -33.81 -27.56 -31.71
CA LEU A 23 -34.63 -26.34 -31.71
C LEU A 23 -35.34 -26.13 -30.37
N ALA A 24 -35.05 -26.99 -29.38
CA ALA A 24 -35.11 -26.56 -28.00
C ALA A 24 -33.93 -25.59 -27.84
N ASP A 25 -34.26 -24.36 -27.51
CA ASP A 25 -33.36 -23.29 -27.10
C ASP A 25 -32.09 -23.89 -26.50
N ASP A 26 -30.97 -23.71 -27.18
CA ASP A 26 -29.65 -23.95 -26.59
C ASP A 26 -29.43 -22.79 -25.61
N GLU A 27 -30.28 -22.74 -24.58
CA GLU A 27 -29.89 -22.29 -23.26
C GLU A 27 -28.84 -23.32 -22.84
N ILE A 28 -27.65 -23.10 -23.39
CA ILE A 28 -26.41 -23.47 -22.73
C ILE A 28 -26.65 -22.98 -21.31
N VAL A 29 -26.91 -23.91 -20.40
CA VAL A 29 -26.71 -23.67 -18.98
C VAL A 29 -25.18 -23.63 -18.80
N THR A 30 -24.53 -22.66 -19.45
CA THR A 30 -23.72 -21.75 -18.68
C THR A 30 -24.71 -21.29 -17.65
N SER A 31 -24.46 -21.62 -16.40
CA SER A 31 -24.83 -20.64 -15.40
C SER A 31 -24.00 -19.38 -15.74
N ASP A 32 -24.35 -18.69 -16.84
CA ASP A 32 -24.56 -17.26 -16.78
C ASP A 32 -25.66 -17.15 -15.73
N VAL A 33 -25.23 -17.22 -14.48
CA VAL A 33 -25.85 -16.41 -13.46
C VAL A 33 -25.83 -15.06 -14.13
N GLU A 34 -26.97 -14.63 -14.66
CA GLU A 34 -27.24 -13.20 -14.68
C GLU A 34 -27.13 -12.84 -13.21
N LEU A 35 -25.90 -12.52 -12.80
CA LEU A 35 -25.64 -11.67 -11.68
C LEU A 35 -26.32 -10.41 -12.17
N ASP A 36 -27.61 -10.30 -11.86
CA ASP A 36 -28.18 -8.99 -11.60
C ASP A 36 -27.08 -8.33 -10.75
N ASP A 37 -26.44 -7.30 -11.29
CA ASP A 37 -25.43 -6.49 -10.62
C ASP A 37 -26.17 -5.84 -9.43
N GLU A 38 -26.50 -6.64 -8.42
CA GLU A 38 -27.12 -6.25 -7.18
C GLU A 38 -26.04 -5.54 -6.42
N ASN A 39 -25.89 -4.27 -6.75
CA ASN A 39 -25.14 -3.35 -5.93
C ASN A 39 -25.89 -3.19 -4.60
N TYR A 40 -25.34 -3.82 -3.55
CA TYR A 40 -25.91 -3.83 -2.21
C TYR A 40 -25.79 -2.49 -1.48
N GLY A 41 -25.14 -1.49 -2.08
CA GLY A 41 -25.05 -0.13 -1.55
C GLY A 41 -23.65 0.45 -1.61
N THR A 42 -23.48 1.59 -0.94
CA THR A 42 -22.22 2.32 -0.88
C THR A 42 -21.53 2.10 0.46
N VAL A 43 -20.32 1.54 0.39
CA VAL A 43 -19.41 1.38 1.52
C VAL A 43 -18.33 2.45 1.45
N MET A 44 -18.23 3.28 2.47
CA MET A 44 -17.11 4.22 2.58
C MET A 44 -15.95 3.62 3.37
N VAL A 45 -14.73 3.91 2.94
CA VAL A 45 -13.50 3.43 3.57
C VAL A 45 -12.51 4.58 3.80
N SER A 46 -11.77 4.52 4.91
CA SER A 46 -10.81 5.57 5.28
C SER A 46 -9.52 5.54 4.46
N THR A 47 -9.02 4.35 4.13
CA THR A 47 -7.73 4.12 3.47
C THR A 47 -7.84 3.08 2.38
N TYR A 48 -6.88 3.10 1.44
CA TYR A 48 -6.75 2.08 0.40
C TYR A 48 -6.75 0.65 0.96
N HIS A 49 -5.97 0.39 2.02
CA HIS A 49 -5.85 -0.94 2.62
C HIS A 49 -7.19 -1.46 3.17
N VAL A 50 -7.96 -0.60 3.85
CA VAL A 50 -9.31 -0.95 4.31
C VAL A 50 -10.23 -1.23 3.13
N GLY A 51 -10.14 -0.42 2.07
CA GLY A 51 -10.85 -0.67 0.81
C GLY A 51 -10.53 -2.02 0.18
N GLN A 52 -9.27 -2.44 0.20
CA GLN A 52 -8.87 -3.77 -0.30
C GLN A 52 -9.44 -4.91 0.55
N LEU A 53 -9.49 -4.76 1.88
CA LEU A 53 -10.12 -5.75 2.75
C LEU A 53 -11.61 -5.89 2.45
N VAL A 54 -12.30 -4.76 2.28
CA VAL A 54 -13.73 -4.72 1.94
C VAL A 54 -13.96 -5.35 0.55
N SER A 55 -13.17 -4.97 -0.45
CA SER A 55 -13.27 -5.50 -1.83
C SER A 55 -13.01 -7.00 -1.89
N ALA A 56 -12.05 -7.52 -1.11
CA ALA A 56 -11.76 -8.95 -1.06
C ALA A 56 -12.94 -9.80 -0.53
N VAL A 57 -13.83 -9.21 0.28
CA VAL A 57 -15.00 -9.88 0.84
C VAL A 57 -16.24 -9.69 -0.02
N ALA A 58 -16.50 -8.45 -0.44
CA ALA A 58 -17.75 -8.08 -1.11
C ALA A 58 -17.69 -8.19 -2.64
N GLY A 59 -16.48 -8.22 -3.21
CA GLY A 59 -16.27 -8.22 -4.67
C GLY A 59 -16.88 -6.99 -5.33
N ASP A 60 -17.53 -7.20 -6.47
CA ASP A 60 -18.17 -6.15 -7.28
C ASP A 60 -19.61 -5.84 -6.82
N SER A 61 -20.09 -6.51 -5.78
CA SER A 61 -21.49 -6.39 -5.31
C SER A 61 -21.77 -5.12 -4.49
N ILE A 62 -20.81 -4.19 -4.35
CA ILE A 62 -20.96 -2.92 -3.63
C ILE A 62 -20.18 -1.81 -4.34
N THR A 63 -20.59 -0.56 -4.12
CA THR A 63 -19.76 0.60 -4.43
C THR A 63 -18.82 0.90 -3.27
N ILE A 64 -17.51 0.91 -3.51
CA ILE A 64 -16.53 1.36 -2.52
C ILE A 64 -16.11 2.81 -2.82
N GLU A 65 -16.30 3.69 -1.84
CA GLU A 65 -15.84 5.08 -1.90
C GLU A 65 -14.79 5.37 -0.83
N TYR A 66 -13.78 6.17 -1.18
CA TYR A 66 -12.74 6.58 -0.24
C TYR A 66 -13.09 7.92 0.41
N MET A 67 -12.77 8.06 1.70
CA MET A 67 -12.89 9.32 2.43
C MET A 67 -12.01 10.39 1.79
N SER A 68 -10.69 10.16 1.76
CA SER A 68 -9.76 11.05 1.08
C SER A 68 -9.70 10.73 -0.42
N GLN A 69 -9.97 11.74 -1.25
CA GLN A 69 -9.84 11.63 -2.71
C GLN A 69 -8.49 12.20 -3.21
N ASP A 70 -7.75 12.85 -2.32
CA ASP A 70 -6.45 13.43 -2.58
C ASP A 70 -5.34 12.54 -2.01
N ASN A 71 -4.11 12.72 -2.48
CA ASN A 71 -2.95 11.99 -1.97
C ASN A 71 -2.42 12.61 -0.67
N ILE A 72 -3.26 12.66 0.37
CA ILE A 72 -2.93 13.22 1.69
C ILE A 72 -2.66 12.05 2.66
N PRO A 73 -1.57 12.10 3.46
CA PRO A 73 -1.35 11.11 4.51
C PRO A 73 -2.56 11.02 5.43
N VAL A 74 -3.00 9.80 5.74
CA VAL A 74 -4.25 9.58 6.49
C VAL A 74 -4.30 10.28 7.86
N HIS A 75 -3.14 10.44 8.49
CA HIS A 75 -2.97 11.11 9.77
C HIS A 75 -3.20 12.62 9.69
N ASP A 76 -2.91 13.23 8.53
CA ASP A 76 -2.98 14.67 8.29
C ASP A 76 -4.27 15.07 7.54
N TYR A 77 -5.05 14.08 7.10
CA TYR A 77 -6.29 14.31 6.40
C TYR A 77 -7.34 14.97 7.31
N GLU A 78 -8.00 16.00 6.79
CA GLU A 78 -9.11 16.67 7.45
C GLU A 78 -10.35 16.61 6.53
N PRO A 79 -11.45 15.95 6.95
CA PRO A 79 -12.66 15.84 6.14
C PRO A 79 -13.25 17.22 5.80
N SER A 80 -13.49 17.44 4.50
CA SER A 80 -14.21 18.61 4.03
C SER A 80 -15.73 18.46 4.24
N ALA A 81 -16.47 19.56 4.09
CA ALA A 81 -17.93 19.52 4.10
C ALA A 81 -18.51 18.57 3.02
N SER A 82 -17.85 18.43 1.87
CA SER A 82 -18.28 17.49 0.83
C SER A 82 -18.09 16.05 1.26
N ASP A 83 -17.04 15.75 2.03
CA ASP A 83 -16.73 14.40 2.51
C ASP A 83 -17.73 14.00 3.59
N LEU A 84 -18.11 14.93 4.46
CA LEU A 84 -19.19 14.72 5.43
C LEU A 84 -20.53 14.39 4.77
N ILE A 85 -20.86 15.04 3.64
CA ILE A 85 -22.09 14.75 2.90
C ILE A 85 -22.04 13.34 2.29
N ARG A 86 -20.92 12.95 1.69
CA ARG A 86 -20.74 11.59 1.16
C ARG A 86 -20.83 10.55 2.28
N LEU A 87 -20.18 10.81 3.41
CA LEU A 87 -20.18 9.92 4.57
C LEU A 87 -21.59 9.71 5.14
N GLN A 88 -22.41 10.76 5.22
CA GLN A 88 -23.81 10.65 5.63
C GLN A 88 -24.67 9.82 4.66
N GLN A 89 -24.29 9.76 3.39
CA GLN A 89 -25.01 9.01 2.35
C GLN A 89 -24.56 7.56 2.23
N ALA A 90 -23.47 7.17 2.89
CA ALA A 90 -22.97 5.81 2.88
C ALA A 90 -23.85 4.90 3.75
N ASP A 91 -23.98 3.64 3.33
CA ASP A 91 -24.72 2.63 4.11
C ASP A 91 -23.89 2.12 5.30
N ILE A 92 -22.56 2.13 5.16
CA ILE A 92 -21.61 1.69 6.18
C ILE A 92 -20.24 2.35 5.95
N PHE A 93 -19.53 2.61 7.05
CA PHE A 93 -18.18 3.16 7.04
C PHE A 93 -17.18 2.21 7.71
N PHE A 94 -16.11 1.85 7.01
CA PHE A 94 -14.98 1.12 7.58
C PHE A 94 -13.74 1.99 7.68
N TYR A 95 -13.03 1.85 8.80
CA TYR A 95 -11.75 2.54 9.01
C TYR A 95 -10.72 1.62 9.64
N HIS A 96 -9.47 2.06 9.70
CA HIS A 96 -8.39 1.25 10.24
C HIS A 96 -8.57 1.08 11.75
N GLY A 97 -8.74 2.18 12.48
CA GLY A 97 -8.78 2.18 13.94
C GLY A 97 -7.37 2.30 14.54
N LEU A 98 -7.26 2.03 15.86
CA LEU A 98 -6.01 2.20 16.62
C LEU A 98 -5.37 3.59 16.46
N ASN A 99 -6.22 4.62 16.35
CA ASN A 99 -5.81 6.02 16.17
C ASN A 99 -5.00 6.32 14.88
N LEU A 100 -5.08 5.47 13.85
CA LEU A 100 -4.50 5.80 12.55
C LEU A 100 -5.19 7.04 11.95
N GLU A 101 -6.51 7.14 12.08
CA GLU A 101 -7.32 8.26 11.58
C GLU A 101 -7.83 9.14 12.75
N PRO A 102 -7.04 10.11 13.23
CA PRO A 102 -7.40 10.90 14.42
C PRO A 102 -8.67 11.73 14.25
N TRP A 103 -9.09 11.97 13.02
CA TRP A 103 -10.27 12.75 12.65
C TRP A 103 -11.59 11.94 12.70
N VAL A 104 -11.55 10.61 12.78
CA VAL A 104 -12.77 9.78 12.66
C VAL A 104 -13.74 10.03 13.80
N GLU A 105 -13.29 10.07 15.05
CA GLU A 105 -14.18 10.23 16.21
C GLU A 105 -14.88 11.58 16.20
N SER A 106 -14.14 12.66 15.97
CA SER A 106 -14.71 14.01 15.89
C SER A 106 -15.67 14.15 14.71
N THR A 107 -15.35 13.53 13.58
CA THR A 107 -16.19 13.49 12.37
C THR A 107 -17.52 12.81 12.65
N LEU A 108 -17.50 11.58 13.16
CA LEU A 108 -18.72 10.82 13.47
C LEU A 108 -19.56 11.53 14.55
N SER A 109 -18.91 12.11 15.57
CA SER A 109 -19.58 12.91 16.60
C SER A 109 -20.27 14.15 16.03
N SER A 110 -19.66 14.82 15.04
CA SER A 110 -20.25 15.99 14.38
C SER A 110 -21.49 15.65 13.55
N LEU A 111 -21.58 14.43 13.03
CA LEU A 111 -22.74 13.93 12.27
C LEU A 111 -23.87 13.46 13.19
N GLY A 112 -23.57 13.03 14.42
CA GLY A 112 -24.58 12.60 15.39
C GLY A 112 -25.42 11.43 14.87
N ASP A 113 -26.75 11.60 14.87
CA ASP A 113 -27.69 10.56 14.42
C ASP A 113 -27.61 10.32 12.89
N ASP A 114 -27.04 11.24 12.13
CA ASP A 114 -26.86 11.12 10.67
C ASP A 114 -25.56 10.36 10.31
N ALA A 115 -24.77 9.94 11.30
CA ALA A 115 -23.57 9.13 11.07
C ALA A 115 -23.94 7.70 10.62
N PRO A 116 -23.29 7.15 9.59
CA PRO A 116 -23.53 5.76 9.20
C PRO A 116 -23.00 4.80 10.28
N PRO A 117 -23.51 3.55 10.32
CA PRO A 117 -22.86 2.48 11.05
C PRO A 117 -21.36 2.41 10.69
N SER A 118 -20.50 2.44 11.71
CA SER A 118 -19.05 2.53 11.53
C SER A 118 -18.29 1.46 12.29
N TYR A 119 -17.29 0.86 11.65
CA TYR A 119 -16.53 -0.26 12.20
C TYR A 119 -15.04 -0.14 11.88
N MET A 120 -14.21 -0.34 12.90
CA MET A 120 -12.76 -0.45 12.72
C MET A 120 -12.37 -1.86 12.29
N THR A 121 -11.37 -1.96 11.42
CA THR A 121 -10.80 -3.24 10.96
C THR A 121 -9.74 -3.77 11.92
N HIS A 122 -9.06 -2.89 12.66
CA HIS A 122 -8.06 -3.25 13.66
C HIS A 122 -8.57 -2.88 15.04
N ALA A 123 -8.42 -3.82 15.97
CA ALA A 123 -8.80 -3.66 17.36
C ALA A 123 -7.68 -4.16 18.27
N MET A 124 -7.64 -3.61 19.47
CA MET A 124 -6.78 -4.11 20.53
C MET A 124 -7.12 -5.57 20.87
N PRO A 125 -6.13 -6.38 21.29
CA PRO A 125 -6.41 -7.66 21.92
C PRO A 125 -7.43 -7.52 23.05
N THR A 126 -8.26 -8.53 23.23
CA THR A 126 -9.36 -8.48 24.18
C THR A 126 -8.84 -8.26 25.61
N GLY A 127 -9.29 -7.19 26.26
CA GLY A 127 -8.88 -6.84 27.64
C GLY A 127 -7.75 -5.81 27.75
N GLU A 128 -7.14 -5.41 26.63
CA GLU A 128 -6.08 -4.40 26.58
C GLU A 128 -6.64 -3.01 26.27
N SER A 129 -6.07 -1.97 26.89
CA SER A 129 -6.35 -0.56 26.59
C SER A 129 -5.23 0.07 25.76
N ALA A 130 -5.53 1.13 25.01
CA ALA A 130 -4.54 1.78 24.14
C ALA A 130 -3.30 2.28 24.91
N LEU A 131 -3.51 2.89 26.09
CA LEU A 131 -2.42 3.41 26.92
C LEU A 131 -1.54 2.28 27.49
N ASP A 132 -2.15 1.15 27.85
CA ASP A 132 -1.42 -0.01 28.38
C ASP A 132 -0.52 -0.62 27.31
N TYR A 133 -1.01 -0.70 26.07
CA TYR A 133 -0.24 -1.21 24.94
C TYR A 133 0.85 -0.26 24.47
N GLU A 134 0.61 1.05 24.45
CA GLU A 134 1.65 2.05 24.20
C GLU A 134 2.77 1.91 25.23
N SER A 135 2.43 1.78 26.51
CA SER A 135 3.39 1.57 27.59
C SER A 135 4.18 0.27 27.41
N MET A 136 3.52 -0.81 26.97
CA MET A 136 4.18 -2.09 26.67
C MET A 136 5.12 -1.96 25.47
N LEU A 137 4.72 -1.27 24.40
CA LEU A 137 5.55 -1.02 23.22
C LEU A 137 6.78 -0.20 23.57
N VAL A 138 6.62 0.88 24.35
CA VAL A 138 7.74 1.72 24.80
C VAL A 138 8.68 0.91 25.68
N SER A 139 8.15 0.10 26.61
CA SER A 139 8.97 -0.80 27.43
C SER A 139 9.76 -1.79 26.59
N ASN A 140 9.10 -2.47 25.65
CA ASN A 140 9.74 -3.44 24.76
C ASN A 140 10.77 -2.78 23.84
N LEU A 141 10.49 -1.58 23.34
CA LEU A 141 11.42 -0.80 22.53
C LEU A 141 12.66 -0.41 23.35
N CYS A 142 12.47 0.09 24.57
CA CYS A 142 13.57 0.42 25.48
C CYS A 142 14.40 -0.82 25.81
N GLU A 143 13.78 -1.97 26.05
CA GLU A 143 14.49 -3.24 26.29
C GLU A 143 15.27 -3.67 25.05
N LEU A 144 14.70 -3.61 23.85
CA LEU A 144 15.40 -3.88 22.59
C LEU A 144 16.58 -2.92 22.33
N MET A 145 16.41 -1.63 22.64
CA MET A 145 17.46 -0.63 22.48
C MET A 145 18.59 -0.77 23.51
N ILE A 146 18.32 -1.35 24.68
CA ILE A 146 19.30 -1.50 25.77
C ILE A 146 19.98 -2.89 25.71
N ASP A 147 19.22 -3.96 25.47
CA ASP A 147 19.66 -5.36 25.59
C ASP A 147 19.82 -6.09 24.25
N GLY A 148 19.48 -5.47 23.12
CA GLY A 148 19.52 -6.13 21.82
C GLY A 148 20.92 -6.64 21.43
N PRO A 149 21.03 -7.78 20.70
CA PRO A 149 22.23 -8.07 19.94
C PRO A 149 22.30 -7.05 18.80
N PHE A 150 23.22 -6.09 18.90
CA PHE A 150 23.50 -5.16 17.81
C PHE A 150 24.17 -5.94 16.67
N GLU A 151 23.42 -6.26 15.60
CA GLU A 151 24.02 -6.73 14.35
C GLU A 151 24.40 -5.52 13.50
N SER A 152 25.70 -5.32 13.28
CA SER A 152 26.19 -4.30 12.34
C SER A 152 25.82 -4.72 10.92
N THR A 153 24.75 -4.15 10.39
CA THR A 153 24.44 -4.26 8.96
C THR A 153 25.29 -3.24 8.22
N THR A 154 26.35 -3.69 7.56
CA THR A 154 27.19 -2.85 6.69
C THR A 154 26.37 -2.40 5.49
N LEU A 155 25.96 -1.13 5.47
CA LEU A 155 25.30 -0.50 4.34
C LEU A 155 26.36 0.07 3.38
N GLY A 156 26.69 -0.70 2.34
CA GLY A 156 27.53 -0.26 1.22
C GLY A 156 29.04 -0.40 1.46
N MET A 157 29.69 -1.19 0.62
CA MET A 157 31.14 -1.11 0.44
C MET A 157 31.42 0.05 -0.50
N ILE A 158 32.20 1.05 -0.06
CA ILE A 158 32.87 1.97 -0.98
C ILE A 158 33.86 1.11 -1.76
N SER A 159 33.66 0.98 -3.07
CA SER A 159 34.58 0.26 -3.94
C SER A 159 35.92 0.98 -3.90
N GLU A 160 36.95 0.23 -3.53
CA GLU A 160 38.36 0.61 -3.63
C GLU A 160 38.69 1.02 -5.08
N ASP A 161 38.67 2.31 -5.36
CA ASP A 161 39.46 2.87 -6.45
C ASP A 161 40.65 3.59 -5.82
N GLU A 162 41.75 2.83 -5.78
CA GLU A 162 43.16 3.20 -5.70
C GLU A 162 43.49 4.51 -4.97
N HIS A 163 43.95 4.45 -3.71
CA HIS A 163 45.16 5.16 -3.25
C HIS A 163 45.65 4.67 -1.86
N ASP A 164 46.88 4.13 -1.87
CA ASP A 164 47.92 4.05 -0.84
C ASP A 164 47.60 3.70 0.64
N ASP A 165 48.01 2.48 1.00
CA ASP A 165 48.75 2.10 2.21
C ASP A 165 48.23 2.56 3.59
N HIS A 166 46.99 2.23 3.96
CA HIS A 166 46.61 2.09 5.37
C HIS A 166 45.67 0.90 5.58
N ASP A 167 46.21 -0.21 6.13
CA ASP A 167 45.52 -1.45 6.52
C ASP A 167 44.61 -1.27 7.77
N ASP A 168 43.95 -0.12 7.91
CA ASP A 168 43.01 0.12 9.01
C ASP A 168 41.59 -0.08 8.46
N GLU A 169 40.95 -1.17 8.89
CA GLU A 169 39.56 -1.46 8.61
C GLU A 169 38.71 -0.24 8.99
N MET A 170 38.02 0.34 8.00
CA MET A 170 37.20 1.52 8.20
C MET A 170 36.00 1.16 9.07
N THR A 171 36.15 1.32 10.39
CA THR A 171 35.06 1.09 11.32
C THR A 171 34.06 2.26 11.23
N PRO A 172 32.78 2.04 11.56
CA PRO A 172 31.80 3.12 11.62
C PRO A 172 32.26 4.27 12.52
N GLU A 173 33.00 3.98 13.60
CA GLU A 173 33.56 5.00 14.49
C GLU A 173 34.64 5.84 13.80
N LEU A 174 35.54 5.22 13.03
CA LEU A 174 36.56 5.94 12.27
C LEU A 174 35.93 6.79 11.16
N LEU A 175 34.85 6.30 10.55
CA LEU A 175 34.06 7.05 9.57
C LEU A 175 33.38 8.28 10.19
N LEU A 176 32.83 8.15 11.39
CA LEU A 176 32.24 9.28 12.10
C LEU A 176 33.31 10.30 12.52
N GLU A 177 34.52 9.87 12.88
CA GLU A 177 35.64 10.79 13.14
C GLU A 177 36.12 11.52 11.88
N LEU A 178 36.10 10.87 10.71
CA LEU A 178 36.51 11.49 9.44
C LEU A 178 35.58 12.63 8.99
N PHE A 179 34.30 12.55 9.34
CA PHE A 179 33.26 13.50 8.94
C PHE A 179 33.03 14.60 9.98
N ASP A 180 33.51 14.43 11.22
CA ASP A 180 33.50 15.45 12.27
C ASP A 180 34.58 16.51 12.00
N SER A 181 34.31 17.42 11.07
CA SER A 181 35.26 18.48 10.68
C SER A 181 35.59 19.45 11.81
N ASN A 182 34.74 19.59 12.82
CA ASN A 182 34.94 20.54 13.91
C ASN A 182 35.53 19.88 15.17
N ASN A 183 35.66 18.54 15.17
CA ASN A 183 36.19 17.69 16.24
C ASN A 183 35.50 17.97 17.59
N ASP A 184 34.19 18.22 17.57
CA ASP A 184 33.37 18.41 18.76
C ASP A 184 32.79 17.09 19.30
N SER A 185 33.19 15.96 18.71
CA SER A 185 32.73 14.60 19.01
C SER A 185 31.24 14.38 18.75
N TYR A 186 30.62 15.24 17.93
CA TYR A 186 29.28 15.11 17.43
C TYR A 186 29.24 15.39 15.93
N LEU A 187 28.50 14.57 15.19
CA LEU A 187 28.41 14.72 13.75
C LEU A 187 27.06 15.37 13.41
N SER A 188 27.11 16.64 13.00
CA SER A 188 25.89 17.37 12.60
C SER A 188 25.41 16.94 11.22
N TRP A 189 24.12 17.15 10.92
CA TRP A 189 23.58 16.87 9.58
C TRP A 189 24.26 17.70 8.49
N ASP A 190 24.74 18.90 8.84
CA ASP A 190 25.45 19.77 7.91
C ASP A 190 26.84 19.20 7.59
N GLU A 191 27.59 18.72 8.58
CA GLU A 191 28.90 18.06 8.39
C GLU A 191 28.80 16.72 7.66
N LEU A 192 27.75 15.94 7.94
CA LEU A 192 27.44 14.72 7.20
C LEU A 192 27.24 15.02 5.71
N TRP A 193 26.39 16.01 5.41
CA TRP A 193 26.07 16.39 4.03
C TRP A 193 27.25 17.03 3.32
N ASP A 194 28.02 17.87 4.01
CA ASP A 194 29.23 18.48 3.46
C ASP A 194 30.27 17.41 3.14
N GLY A 195 30.48 16.42 4.00
CA GLY A 195 31.40 15.32 3.71
C GLY A 195 30.93 14.42 2.55
N TRP A 196 29.61 14.24 2.35
CA TRP A 196 29.09 13.50 1.20
C TRP A 196 29.17 14.29 -0.10
N ASN A 197 28.94 15.61 -0.06
CA ASN A 197 28.94 16.47 -1.25
C ASN A 197 30.34 16.97 -1.64
N SER A 198 31.29 17.02 -0.70
CA SER A 198 32.68 17.46 -0.98
C SER A 198 33.51 16.45 -1.77
N ASN A 199 32.93 15.29 -2.09
CA ASN A 199 33.57 14.26 -2.90
C ASN A 199 33.26 14.36 -4.41
N ASP A 200 32.49 15.37 -4.84
CA ASP A 200 31.99 15.52 -6.21
C ASP A 200 32.44 16.81 -6.94
N ASP A 201 33.37 17.61 -6.39
CA ASP A 201 33.84 18.83 -7.05
C ASP A 201 35.20 18.64 -7.77
N ASP A 202 35.10 18.36 -9.07
CA ASP A 202 35.93 18.83 -10.20
C ASP A 202 37.40 18.35 -10.32
N HIS A 203 37.55 17.20 -11.00
CA HIS A 203 38.62 17.00 -11.97
C HIS A 203 38.30 17.75 -13.26
N ASP A 204 38.94 18.90 -13.50
CA ASP A 204 39.10 19.43 -14.85
C ASP A 204 40.60 19.68 -15.12
N ASP A 205 41.16 18.75 -15.88
CA ASP A 205 42.38 18.92 -16.66
C ASP A 205 42.21 20.10 -17.64
N ASP A 206 43.11 21.08 -17.60
CA ASP A 206 43.50 21.79 -18.81
C ASP A 206 44.97 22.22 -18.70
N HIS A 207 45.80 21.41 -19.34
CA HIS A 207 47.12 21.78 -19.84
C HIS A 207 46.95 22.83 -20.94
N ASP A 208 47.49 24.03 -20.75
CA ASP A 208 47.88 24.88 -21.87
C ASP A 208 49.30 25.41 -21.64
N ASP A 209 50.24 24.74 -22.31
CA ASP A 209 51.53 25.27 -22.69
C ASP A 209 51.32 26.46 -23.63
N ASP A 210 51.80 27.65 -23.28
CA ASP A 210 52.20 28.64 -24.27
C ASP A 210 53.49 29.34 -23.84
N HIS A 211 54.55 28.96 -24.56
CA HIS A 211 55.77 29.74 -24.75
C HIS A 211 55.44 31.03 -25.52
N ASP A 212 55.92 32.19 -25.07
CA ASP A 212 56.83 33.06 -25.83
C ASP A 212 57.09 34.41 -25.11
N ASP A 213 58.38 34.68 -24.93
CA ASP A 213 59.13 35.95 -25.01
C ASP A 213 58.48 37.31 -24.67
N ASP A 214 59.08 38.04 -23.70
CA ASP A 214 59.93 39.23 -23.94
C ASP A 214 60.03 40.14 -22.68
N HIS A 215 61.21 40.13 -22.02
CA HIS A 215 62.09 41.28 -21.70
C HIS A 215 63.01 41.06 -20.49
#